data_AF-A0A928B9L5-F1
#
_entry.id   AF-A0A928B9L5-F1
#
_cell.length_a   1.000
_cell.length_b   1.000
_cell.length_c   1.000
_cell.angle_alpha   90.00
_cell.angle_beta   90.00
_cell.angle_gamma   90.00
#
_symmetry.space_group_name_H-M   'P 1'
#
loop_
_entity.id
_entity.type
_entity.pdbx_description
1 polymer ?
#
loop_
_entity_poly.entity_id
_entity_poly.type
_entity_poly.pdbx_seq_one_letter_code
_entity_poly.pdbx_strand_id
1 'polypeptide(L)'
;MKFPKRNIDISEYQSEIKALLGDNDCAIFIDTNIISQLYRLNDSARQDFYNWVKRCGDRFHIPVWVIHEYSNKIYHNKTTDYLSELSKIKQYSNDFSNISDFVKGYVGESLLVGSIYQGKVQDLKDEIDAIEDSLKKISTAISKNIAKHQSTVHEEIVKQLEGRILDTDIFSIVGSADNIFCQRSSNRIPPGYKDNTKEENRVGDFIIWMEILHYCKKNNVKKAILITRDMKTDITYFPDNQTVEGYRPAGNTETIRVAKNSLVYEFYTYTKSDQFKIIDFKTFVKIFASQYKDLALSFQLAIAEEEKESAVTKNDASSNDDVKIDQKHIGLPKDEGVANEVVPKQDTPYSGTAISDGQYDNEANTGCMDEFITQLKTYNWYVQNPAIDKIIKTQKLSVQDTIENRSSVFVLGRNIVQAAEGSSGNAIMFMENISIYIKEWADVFKQAIIDGMLFEVFFNSEGKIRPNEFKAHYFEDIMTNVQKLGLASPYKFINDKILKVDTRFVPSVGDDKEYTFVFSIDRDGKTTNLQCNGRDISSTFKRSWRFQFADKEDINGALASYYGILKKKIKVDGIPENVDVITYIEEPIELPF
;
A
#
# COMPACT_ATOMS: atom_id res chain seq x y z
N MET A 1 -5.73 -13.44 -29.69
CA MET A 1 -5.73 -13.60 -28.21
C MET A 1 -4.33 -14.01 -27.78
N LYS A 2 -3.83 -13.54 -26.62
CA LYS A 2 -2.50 -13.93 -26.10
C LYS A 2 -2.61 -15.11 -25.12
N PHE A 3 -1.53 -15.88 -24.96
CA PHE A 3 -1.43 -16.90 -23.91
C PHE A 3 -1.34 -16.27 -22.52
N PRO A 4 -1.94 -16.86 -21.46
CA PRO A 4 -1.82 -16.35 -20.09
C PRO A 4 -0.36 -16.28 -19.65
N LYS A 5 0.05 -15.13 -19.10
CA LYS A 5 1.35 -15.01 -18.44
C LYS A 5 1.34 -15.86 -17.18
N ARG A 6 2.29 -16.78 -17.07
CA ARG A 6 2.51 -17.60 -15.87
C ARG A 6 3.50 -16.95 -14.90
N ASN A 7 4.44 -16.17 -15.42
CA ASN A 7 5.44 -15.46 -14.64
C ASN A 7 5.14 -13.95 -14.70
N ILE A 8 5.19 -13.28 -13.55
CA ILE A 8 5.06 -11.82 -13.48
C ILE A 8 5.98 -11.26 -12.39
N ASP A 9 6.61 -10.14 -12.68
CA ASP A 9 7.22 -9.32 -11.64
C ASP A 9 6.20 -8.28 -11.15
N ILE A 10 5.92 -8.29 -9.85
CA ILE A 10 4.93 -7.43 -9.23
C ILE A 10 5.38 -5.96 -9.25
N SER A 11 6.67 -5.69 -9.04
CA SER A 11 7.21 -4.34 -9.03
C SER A 11 7.17 -3.73 -10.44
N GLU A 12 7.49 -4.53 -11.47
CA GLU A 12 7.33 -4.14 -12.87
C GLU A 12 5.86 -3.90 -13.22
N TYR A 13 4.96 -4.81 -12.81
CA TYR A 13 3.53 -4.65 -13.06
C TYR A 13 2.95 -3.40 -12.38
N GLN A 14 3.30 -3.15 -11.12
CA GLN A 14 2.87 -1.94 -10.41
C GLN A 14 3.40 -0.67 -11.07
N SER A 15 4.63 -0.71 -11.61
CA SER A 15 5.19 0.40 -12.38
C SER A 15 4.43 0.63 -13.69
N GLU A 16 4.05 -0.44 -14.40
CA GLU A 16 3.19 -0.38 -15.59
C GLU A 16 1.82 0.23 -15.25
N ILE A 17 1.19 -0.22 -14.16
CA ILE A 17 -0.09 0.33 -13.70
C ILE A 17 0.05 1.80 -13.30
N LYS A 18 1.11 2.17 -12.57
CA LYS A 18 1.38 3.57 -12.19
C LYS A 18 1.54 4.46 -13.42
N ALA A 19 2.24 3.99 -14.44
CA ALA A 19 2.38 4.71 -15.70
C ALA A 19 1.03 4.90 -16.40
N LEU A 20 0.21 3.84 -16.54
CA LEU A 20 -1.13 3.96 -17.12
C LEU A 20 -2.07 4.85 -16.29
N LEU A 21 -1.95 4.85 -14.97
CA LEU A 21 -2.70 5.74 -14.08
C LEU A 21 -2.26 7.20 -14.21
N GLY A 22 -1.04 7.49 -14.67
CA GLY A 22 -0.57 8.85 -15.00
C GLY A 22 -0.81 9.27 -16.46
N ASP A 23 -1.12 8.31 -17.34
CA ASP A 23 -1.26 8.54 -18.77
C ASP A 23 -2.58 9.26 -19.10
N ASN A 24 -2.46 10.43 -19.74
CA ASN A 24 -3.61 11.25 -20.16
C ASN A 24 -4.49 10.57 -21.21
N ASP A 25 -3.95 9.62 -21.99
CA ASP A 25 -4.72 8.86 -22.99
C ASP A 25 -5.37 7.59 -22.40
N CYS A 26 -5.16 7.31 -21.11
CA CYS A 26 -5.75 6.16 -20.45
C CYS A 26 -7.07 6.49 -19.78
N ALA A 27 -8.16 5.89 -20.29
CA ALA A 27 -9.47 5.95 -19.66
C ALA A 27 -9.50 5.09 -18.40
N ILE A 28 -10.14 5.60 -17.35
CA ILE A 28 -10.29 4.96 -16.06
C ILE A 28 -11.77 4.77 -15.79
N PHE A 29 -12.16 3.54 -15.51
CA PHE A 29 -13.51 3.16 -15.11
C PHE A 29 -13.49 2.63 -13.69
N ILE A 30 -14.56 2.86 -12.94
CA ILE A 30 -14.76 2.26 -11.61
C ILE A 30 -15.96 1.32 -11.59
N ASP A 31 -15.91 0.37 -10.68
CA ASP A 31 -17.00 -0.53 -10.35
C ASP A 31 -17.85 0.03 -9.18
N THR A 32 -19.08 -0.48 -9.00
CA THR A 32 -20.02 -0.09 -7.94
C THR A 32 -19.44 -0.26 -6.54
N ASN A 33 -18.61 -1.30 -6.34
CA ASN A 33 -17.96 -1.54 -5.05
C ASN A 33 -16.97 -0.43 -4.64
N ILE A 34 -16.47 0.37 -5.59
CA ILE A 34 -15.63 1.54 -5.30
C ILE A 34 -16.47 2.65 -4.68
N ILE A 35 -17.68 2.89 -5.19
CA ILE A 35 -18.62 3.87 -4.60
C ILE A 35 -19.01 3.42 -3.18
N SER A 36 -19.29 2.13 -3.00
CA SER A 36 -19.54 1.55 -1.67
C SER A 36 -18.36 1.74 -0.71
N GLN A 37 -17.12 1.61 -1.20
CA GLN A 37 -15.92 1.82 -0.39
C GLN A 37 -15.83 3.24 0.18
N LEU A 38 -16.33 4.26 -0.52
CA LEU A 38 -16.26 5.65 -0.05
C LEU A 38 -16.99 5.85 1.28
N TYR A 39 -18.07 5.12 1.54
CA TYR A 39 -18.77 5.17 2.83
C TYR A 39 -17.92 4.67 4.00
N ARG A 40 -16.96 3.78 3.74
CA ARG A 40 -16.06 3.22 4.76
C ARG A 40 -14.80 4.05 4.98
N LEU A 41 -14.64 5.15 4.23
CA LEU A 41 -13.51 6.05 4.35
C LEU A 41 -13.87 7.25 5.21
N ASN A 42 -12.92 7.74 6.00
CA ASN A 42 -13.09 9.00 6.72
C ASN A 42 -13.09 10.21 5.76
N ASP A 43 -13.40 11.40 6.29
CA ASP A 43 -13.58 12.60 5.47
C ASP A 43 -12.32 12.97 4.67
N SER A 44 -11.14 12.97 5.29
CA SER A 44 -9.87 13.27 4.62
C SER A 44 -9.54 12.27 3.51
N ALA A 45 -9.77 10.98 3.76
CA ALA A 45 -9.56 9.91 2.78
C ALA A 45 -10.48 10.04 1.55
N ARG A 46 -11.73 10.47 1.75
CA ARG A 46 -12.62 10.78 0.62
C ARG A 46 -12.12 11.99 -0.16
N GLN A 47 -11.65 13.04 0.50
CA GLN A 47 -11.07 14.21 -0.18
C GLN A 47 -9.83 13.84 -1.01
N ASP A 48 -8.96 12.99 -0.49
CA ASP A 48 -7.83 12.43 -1.24
C ASP A 48 -8.28 11.73 -2.54
N PHE A 49 -9.30 10.86 -2.43
CA PHE A 49 -9.87 10.20 -3.61
C PHE A 49 -10.48 11.20 -4.60
N TYR A 50 -11.24 12.20 -4.14
CA TYR A 50 -11.83 13.23 -5.00
C TYR A 50 -10.77 14.12 -5.68
N ASN A 51 -9.69 14.45 -4.97
CA ASN A 51 -8.56 15.18 -5.53
C ASN A 51 -7.90 14.40 -6.67
N TRP A 52 -7.74 13.08 -6.50
CA TRP A 52 -7.27 12.21 -7.58
C TRP A 52 -8.24 12.18 -8.76
N VAL A 53 -9.54 11.98 -8.53
CA VAL A 53 -10.56 12.02 -9.61
C VAL A 53 -10.53 13.35 -10.35
N LYS A 54 -10.37 14.47 -9.63
CA LYS A 54 -10.26 15.81 -10.24
C LYS A 54 -9.03 15.93 -11.14
N ARG A 55 -7.88 15.38 -10.72
CA ARG A 55 -6.65 15.34 -11.55
C ARG A 55 -6.82 14.45 -12.78
N CYS A 56 -7.59 13.36 -12.67
CA CYS A 56 -7.89 12.53 -13.83
C CYS A 56 -8.71 13.29 -14.90
N GLY A 57 -9.53 14.25 -14.49
CA GLY A 57 -10.32 15.03 -15.43
C GLY A 57 -11.24 14.15 -16.26
N ASP A 58 -11.25 14.37 -17.58
CA ASP A 58 -12.20 13.75 -18.51
C ASP A 58 -11.85 12.31 -18.88
N ARG A 59 -10.79 11.74 -18.31
CA ARG A 59 -10.47 10.32 -18.48
C ARG A 59 -11.08 9.43 -17.41
N PHE A 60 -11.65 10.00 -16.33
CA PHE A 60 -12.32 9.23 -15.28
C PHE A 60 -13.81 9.10 -15.58
N HIS A 61 -14.30 7.86 -15.60
CA HIS A 61 -15.63 7.52 -16.06
C HIS A 61 -16.34 6.56 -15.11
N ILE A 62 -17.65 6.76 -14.98
CA ILE A 62 -18.54 5.87 -14.23
C ILE A 62 -19.58 5.32 -15.21
N PRO A 63 -19.60 4.00 -15.48
CA PRO A 63 -20.65 3.38 -16.27
C PRO A 63 -22.05 3.69 -15.72
N VAL A 64 -23.05 3.82 -16.59
CA VAL A 64 -24.43 4.11 -16.16
C VAL A 64 -24.97 2.98 -15.29
N TRP A 65 -24.63 1.73 -15.60
CA TRP A 65 -25.04 0.58 -14.81
C TRP A 65 -24.46 0.58 -13.39
N VAL A 66 -23.26 1.14 -13.20
CA VAL A 66 -22.66 1.30 -11.86
C VAL A 66 -23.52 2.26 -11.01
N ILE A 67 -24.02 3.34 -11.62
CA ILE A 67 -24.96 4.24 -10.96
C ILE A 67 -26.31 3.56 -10.70
N HIS A 68 -26.80 2.73 -11.62
CA HIS A 68 -28.03 1.95 -11.42
C HIS A 68 -27.91 1.01 -10.20
N GLU A 69 -26.83 0.23 -10.12
CA GLU A 69 -26.58 -0.66 -8.99
C GLU A 69 -26.43 0.09 -7.67
N TYR A 70 -25.70 1.22 -7.68
CA TYR A 70 -25.57 2.08 -6.50
C TYR A 70 -26.93 2.66 -6.07
N SER A 71 -27.72 3.16 -7.01
CA SER A 71 -29.03 3.76 -6.75
C SER A 71 -30.00 2.75 -6.15
N ASN A 72 -30.00 1.50 -6.62
CA ASN A 72 -30.82 0.43 -6.03
C ASN A 72 -30.50 0.24 -4.54
N LYS A 73 -29.23 0.35 -4.13
CA LYS A 73 -28.86 0.25 -2.72
C LYS A 73 -29.38 1.43 -1.89
N ILE A 74 -29.39 2.64 -2.46
CA ILE A 74 -29.97 3.83 -1.84
C ILE A 74 -31.50 3.67 -1.68
N TYR A 75 -32.21 3.26 -2.73
CA TYR A 75 -33.66 3.09 -2.70
C TYR A 75 -34.14 2.05 -1.67
N HIS A 76 -33.30 1.05 -1.40
CA HIS A 76 -33.58 0.01 -0.40
C HIS A 76 -32.96 0.30 0.98
N ASN A 77 -32.43 1.50 1.23
CA ASN A 77 -31.74 1.89 2.48
C ASN A 77 -30.60 0.93 2.89
N LYS A 78 -29.98 0.23 1.94
CA LYS A 78 -28.89 -0.73 2.19
C LYS A 78 -27.53 -0.07 2.40
N THR A 79 -27.46 1.26 2.36
CA THR A 79 -26.22 1.99 2.68
C THR A 79 -25.88 1.98 4.16
N THR A 80 -26.82 1.58 5.03
CA THR A 80 -26.56 1.38 6.46
C THR A 80 -25.52 0.30 6.72
N ASP A 81 -25.45 -0.70 5.84
CA ASP A 81 -24.54 -1.83 5.95
C ASP A 81 -23.07 -1.41 5.77
N TYR A 82 -22.81 -0.23 5.17
CA TYR A 82 -21.46 0.30 4.95
C TYR A 82 -20.80 0.94 6.17
N LEU A 83 -21.56 1.17 7.25
CA LEU A 83 -21.06 1.73 8.51
C LEU A 83 -21.38 0.79 9.67
N SER A 84 -21.45 -0.51 9.41
CA SER A 84 -21.82 -1.53 10.40
C SER A 84 -20.89 -1.47 11.62
N GLU A 85 -19.62 -1.11 11.44
CA GLU A 85 -18.62 -0.94 12.50
C GLU A 85 -19.01 0.16 13.49
N LEU A 86 -19.46 1.31 12.98
CA LEU A 86 -19.91 2.42 13.83
C LEU A 86 -21.17 2.04 14.61
N SER A 87 -21.99 1.13 14.06
CA SER A 87 -23.17 0.63 14.76
C SER A 87 -22.83 -0.31 15.93
N LYS A 88 -21.69 -1.03 15.87
CA LYS A 88 -21.22 -1.91 16.96
C LYS A 88 -20.90 -1.14 18.24
N ILE A 89 -20.55 0.14 18.16
CA ILE A 89 -20.25 0.97 19.34
C ILE A 89 -21.43 1.01 20.31
N LYS A 90 -22.66 1.06 19.77
CA LYS A 90 -23.87 0.98 20.59
C LYS A 90 -24.02 -0.36 21.27
N GLN A 91 -23.72 -1.46 20.56
CA GLN A 91 -23.72 -2.80 21.11
C GLN A 91 -22.69 -2.92 22.24
N TYR A 92 -21.43 -2.55 22.01
CA TYR A 92 -20.38 -2.61 23.04
C TYR A 92 -20.70 -1.75 24.26
N SER A 93 -21.29 -0.57 24.06
CA SER A 93 -21.76 0.28 25.16
C SER A 93 -22.84 -0.43 26.00
N ASN A 94 -23.76 -1.16 25.36
CA ASN A 94 -24.80 -1.91 26.06
C ASN A 94 -24.22 -3.15 26.75
N ASP A 95 -23.34 -3.89 26.09
CA ASP A 95 -22.71 -5.10 26.65
C ASP A 95 -21.85 -4.76 27.87
N PHE A 96 -21.10 -3.65 27.82
CA PHE A 96 -20.33 -3.16 28.96
C PHE A 96 -21.25 -2.74 30.13
N SER A 97 -22.36 -2.06 29.84
CA SER A 97 -23.34 -1.67 30.85
C SER A 97 -24.03 -2.88 31.49
N ASN A 98 -24.31 -3.93 30.72
CA ASN A 98 -24.92 -5.16 31.24
C ASN A 98 -24.00 -5.93 32.19
N ILE A 99 -22.68 -5.88 31.97
CA ILE A 99 -21.71 -6.59 32.81
C ILE A 99 -21.17 -5.73 33.96
N SER A 100 -21.18 -4.40 33.84
CA SER A 100 -20.61 -3.48 34.84
C SER A 100 -21.25 -3.68 36.21
N ASP A 101 -22.59 -3.81 36.27
CA ASP A 101 -23.32 -4.02 37.52
C ASP A 101 -22.96 -5.36 38.19
N PHE A 102 -22.82 -6.42 37.39
CA PHE A 102 -22.38 -7.72 37.89
C PHE A 102 -20.96 -7.63 38.47
N VAL A 103 -20.01 -7.02 37.73
CA VAL A 103 -18.62 -6.88 38.18
C VAL A 103 -18.54 -6.04 39.46
N LYS A 104 -19.25 -4.90 39.52
CA LYS A 104 -19.32 -4.05 40.72
C LYS A 104 -19.94 -4.77 41.92
N GLY A 105 -20.89 -5.68 41.70
CA GLY A 105 -21.50 -6.48 42.75
C GLY A 105 -20.64 -7.67 43.21
N TYR A 106 -19.89 -8.28 42.30
CA TYR A 106 -19.08 -9.47 42.55
C TYR A 106 -17.69 -9.15 43.12
N VAL A 107 -17.08 -8.03 42.70
CA VAL A 107 -15.71 -7.70 43.10
C VAL A 107 -15.64 -7.35 44.58
N GLY A 108 -14.67 -7.97 45.27
CA GLY A 108 -14.39 -7.76 46.68
C GLY A 108 -12.89 -7.89 46.96
N GLU A 109 -12.47 -7.52 48.17
CA GLU A 109 -11.04 -7.40 48.53
C GLU A 109 -10.25 -8.68 48.26
N SER A 110 -10.85 -9.86 48.46
CA SER A 110 -10.19 -11.15 48.21
C SER A 110 -9.74 -11.37 46.76
N LEU A 111 -10.40 -10.72 45.79
CA LEU A 111 -10.04 -10.77 44.37
C LEU A 111 -8.97 -9.74 43.98
N LEU A 112 -8.70 -8.76 44.85
CA LEU A 112 -7.81 -7.64 44.55
C LEU A 112 -6.45 -7.74 45.23
N VAL A 113 -6.21 -8.79 46.03
CA VAL A 113 -4.93 -9.02 46.71
C VAL A 113 -3.78 -9.09 45.69
N GLY A 114 -2.76 -8.27 45.88
CA GLY A 114 -1.59 -8.18 44.99
C GLY A 114 -1.80 -7.32 43.74
N SER A 115 -2.99 -6.70 43.57
CA SER A 115 -3.27 -5.76 42.48
C SER A 115 -3.06 -4.30 42.91
N ILE A 116 -3.07 -3.39 41.93
CA ILE A 116 -3.03 -1.94 42.17
C ILE A 116 -4.26 -1.41 42.94
N TYR A 117 -5.34 -2.20 43.02
CA TYR A 117 -6.59 -1.86 43.70
C TYR A 117 -6.76 -2.54 45.07
N GLN A 118 -5.70 -3.16 45.61
CA GLN A 118 -5.76 -3.73 46.97
C GLN A 118 -6.10 -2.64 47.99
N GLY A 119 -7.12 -2.88 48.82
CA GLY A 119 -7.67 -1.91 49.78
C GLY A 119 -8.47 -0.76 49.13
N LYS A 120 -8.74 -0.82 47.83
CA LYS A 120 -9.33 0.25 47.01
C LYS A 120 -10.48 -0.24 46.13
N VAL A 121 -11.32 -1.11 46.68
CA VAL A 121 -12.48 -1.67 45.95
C VAL A 121 -13.39 -0.56 45.39
N GLN A 122 -13.59 0.53 46.14
CA GLN A 122 -14.46 1.62 45.69
C GLN A 122 -13.85 2.38 44.50
N ASP A 123 -12.54 2.68 44.52
CA ASP A 123 -11.85 3.32 43.40
C ASP A 123 -12.04 2.52 42.09
N LEU A 124 -11.94 1.18 42.16
CA LEU A 124 -12.20 0.31 41.00
C LEU A 124 -13.65 0.44 40.51
N LYS A 125 -14.64 0.52 41.41
CA LYS A 125 -16.05 0.68 41.02
C LYS A 125 -16.29 2.04 40.37
N ASP A 126 -15.70 3.10 40.94
CA ASP A 126 -15.80 4.46 40.40
C ASP A 126 -15.13 4.55 39.01
N GLU A 127 -14.02 3.86 38.79
CA GLU A 127 -13.39 3.76 37.47
C GLU A 127 -14.26 3.00 36.45
N ILE A 128 -14.92 1.92 36.87
CA ILE A 128 -15.89 1.20 36.01
C ILE A 128 -17.04 2.13 35.60
N ASP A 129 -17.60 2.90 36.55
CA ASP A 129 -18.67 3.87 36.26
C ASP A 129 -18.19 4.97 35.31
N ALA A 130 -16.97 5.47 35.49
CA ALA A 130 -16.37 6.47 34.61
C ALA A 130 -16.16 5.95 33.17
N ILE A 131 -15.77 4.69 33.01
CA ILE A 131 -15.67 4.03 31.70
C ILE A 131 -17.05 3.89 31.07
N GLU A 132 -18.04 3.45 31.83
CA GLU A 132 -19.43 3.28 31.36
C GLU A 132 -20.00 4.61 30.84
N ASP A 133 -19.85 5.69 31.60
CA ASP A 133 -20.28 7.03 31.22
C ASP A 133 -19.56 7.54 29.96
N SER A 134 -18.27 7.26 29.85
CA SER A 134 -17.46 7.64 28.68
C SER A 134 -17.93 6.89 27.43
N LEU A 135 -18.16 5.57 27.53
CA LEU A 135 -18.69 4.76 26.45
C LEU A 135 -20.09 5.21 26.02
N LYS A 136 -20.98 5.51 26.98
CA LYS A 136 -22.33 6.06 26.71
C LYS A 136 -22.27 7.39 25.96
N LYS A 137 -21.37 8.30 26.35
CA LYS A 137 -21.15 9.60 25.67
C LYS A 137 -20.70 9.39 24.23
N ILE A 138 -19.71 8.53 23.99
CA ILE A 138 -19.19 8.19 22.66
C ILE A 138 -20.30 7.57 21.79
N SER A 139 -20.97 6.54 22.32
CA SER A 139 -22.07 5.85 21.64
C SER A 139 -23.19 6.82 21.23
N THR A 140 -23.56 7.75 22.12
CA THR A 140 -24.58 8.76 21.85
C THR A 140 -24.14 9.75 20.77
N ALA A 141 -22.89 10.22 20.83
CA ALA A 141 -22.35 11.17 19.86
C ALA A 141 -22.32 10.57 18.44
N ILE A 142 -21.95 9.29 18.32
CA ILE A 142 -21.86 8.60 17.03
C ILE A 142 -23.26 8.22 16.54
N SER A 143 -24.03 7.48 17.34
CA SER A 143 -25.33 6.91 16.92
C SER A 143 -26.34 7.96 16.47
N LYS A 144 -26.34 9.15 17.08
CA LYS A 144 -27.23 10.26 16.68
C LYS A 144 -26.91 10.86 15.31
N ASN A 145 -25.68 10.69 14.83
CA ASN A 145 -25.19 11.34 13.62
C ASN A 145 -25.00 10.40 12.44
N ILE A 146 -25.10 9.08 12.60
CA ILE A 146 -24.86 8.10 11.52
C ILE A 146 -25.70 8.40 10.28
N ALA A 147 -27.02 8.56 10.43
CA ALA A 147 -27.92 8.82 9.29
C ALA A 147 -27.57 10.14 8.58
N LYS A 148 -27.30 11.20 9.34
CA LYS A 148 -26.88 12.50 8.79
C LYS A 148 -25.54 12.39 8.06
N HIS A 149 -24.59 11.64 8.62
CA HIS A 149 -23.29 11.41 8.01
C HIS A 149 -23.45 10.64 6.69
N GLN A 150 -24.28 9.61 6.63
CA GLN A 150 -24.57 8.88 5.39
C GLN A 150 -25.15 9.78 4.29
N SER A 151 -26.09 10.66 4.64
CA SER A 151 -26.62 11.66 3.71
C SER A 151 -25.52 12.62 3.24
N THR A 152 -24.65 13.05 4.15
CA THR A 152 -23.52 13.94 3.82
C THR A 152 -22.56 13.26 2.83
N VAL A 153 -22.19 12.00 3.07
CA VAL A 153 -21.34 11.21 2.16
C VAL A 153 -22.01 11.04 0.80
N HIS A 154 -23.32 10.78 0.76
CA HIS A 154 -24.06 10.69 -0.50
C HIS A 154 -24.01 12.01 -1.28
N GLU A 155 -24.28 13.14 -0.61
CA GLU A 155 -24.22 14.48 -1.22
C GLU A 155 -22.81 14.80 -1.75
N GLU A 156 -21.76 14.41 -1.02
CA GLU A 156 -20.36 14.51 -1.48
C GLU A 156 -20.13 13.68 -2.75
N ILE A 157 -20.58 12.42 -2.77
CA ILE A 157 -20.45 11.52 -3.93
C ILE A 157 -21.13 12.13 -5.15
N VAL A 158 -22.39 12.57 -5.02
CA VAL A 158 -23.14 13.20 -6.11
C VAL A 158 -22.38 14.43 -6.62
N LYS A 159 -22.03 15.35 -5.72
CA LYS A 159 -21.34 16.60 -6.08
C LYS A 159 -20.02 16.36 -6.81
N GLN A 160 -19.25 15.36 -6.41
CA GLN A 160 -17.89 15.14 -6.93
C GLN A 160 -17.86 14.21 -8.16
N LEU A 161 -18.82 13.30 -8.29
CA LEU A 161 -18.77 12.21 -9.27
C LEU A 161 -19.87 12.23 -10.35
N GLU A 162 -20.97 12.97 -10.17
CA GLU A 162 -22.09 12.97 -11.14
C GLU A 162 -21.66 13.42 -12.54
N GLY A 163 -20.77 14.42 -12.62
CA GLY A 163 -20.18 14.88 -13.90
C GLY A 163 -19.23 13.89 -14.57
N ARG A 164 -19.02 12.71 -14.00
CA ARG A 164 -18.15 11.64 -14.54
C ARG A 164 -18.93 10.45 -15.08
N ILE A 165 -20.27 10.48 -15.01
CA ILE A 165 -21.13 9.41 -15.50
C ILE A 165 -21.09 9.38 -17.03
N LEU A 166 -21.02 8.18 -17.61
CA LEU A 166 -21.08 8.00 -19.06
C LEU A 166 -22.43 8.42 -19.64
N ASP A 167 -22.39 9.03 -20.83
CA ASP A 167 -23.58 9.24 -21.66
C ASP A 167 -23.81 8.00 -22.54
N THR A 168 -24.42 6.97 -21.94
CA THR A 168 -24.73 5.69 -22.60
C THR A 168 -26.25 5.49 -22.68
N ASP A 169 -26.74 5.09 -23.86
CA ASP A 169 -28.08 4.48 -23.96
C ASP A 169 -28.05 3.06 -23.39
N ILE A 170 -28.22 3.00 -22.07
CA ILE A 170 -28.16 1.76 -21.29
C ILE A 170 -29.29 0.80 -21.67
N PHE A 171 -30.44 1.30 -22.08
CA PHE A 171 -31.61 0.49 -22.41
C PHE A 171 -31.39 -0.34 -23.68
N SER A 172 -30.67 0.21 -24.67
CA SER A 172 -30.25 -0.55 -25.85
C SER A 172 -29.29 -1.70 -25.50
N ILE A 173 -28.38 -1.49 -24.55
CA ILE A 173 -27.48 -2.56 -24.08
C ILE A 173 -28.30 -3.63 -23.36
N VAL A 174 -29.15 -3.24 -22.40
CA VAL A 174 -30.02 -4.16 -21.64
C VAL A 174 -30.91 -4.99 -22.55
N GLY A 175 -31.53 -4.39 -23.57
CA GLY A 175 -32.46 -5.06 -24.47
C GLY A 175 -31.85 -6.23 -25.27
N SER A 176 -30.53 -6.24 -25.44
CA SER A 176 -29.81 -7.34 -26.13
C SER A 176 -28.98 -8.21 -25.18
N ALA A 177 -28.84 -7.79 -23.91
CA ALA A 177 -27.86 -8.35 -22.99
C ALA A 177 -28.14 -9.82 -22.63
N ASP A 178 -29.40 -10.17 -22.34
CA ASP A 178 -29.73 -11.49 -21.78
C ASP A 178 -29.43 -12.64 -22.75
N ASN A 179 -29.76 -12.48 -24.04
CA ASN A 179 -29.49 -13.49 -25.06
C ASN A 179 -27.98 -13.74 -25.26
N ILE A 180 -27.21 -12.65 -25.35
CA ILE A 180 -25.75 -12.73 -25.50
C ILE A 180 -25.13 -13.33 -24.23
N PHE A 181 -25.59 -12.87 -23.06
CA PHE A 181 -25.11 -13.35 -21.77
C PHE A 181 -25.35 -14.85 -21.59
N CYS A 182 -26.51 -15.38 -21.97
CA CYS A 182 -26.79 -16.82 -21.88
C CYS A 182 -25.73 -17.65 -22.63
N GLN A 183 -25.39 -17.25 -23.86
CA GLN A 183 -24.35 -17.93 -24.65
C GLN A 183 -22.97 -17.81 -24.01
N ARG A 184 -22.62 -16.62 -23.49
CA ARG A 184 -21.35 -16.40 -22.78
C ARG A 184 -21.26 -17.23 -21.52
N SER A 185 -22.33 -17.26 -20.73
CA SER A 185 -22.44 -17.98 -19.47
C SER A 185 -22.28 -19.49 -19.67
N SER A 186 -22.98 -20.08 -20.64
CA SER A 186 -22.84 -21.51 -20.98
C SER A 186 -21.41 -21.89 -21.41
N ASN A 187 -20.67 -20.98 -22.02
CA ASN A 187 -19.29 -21.18 -22.46
C ASN A 187 -18.24 -20.65 -21.47
N ARG A 188 -18.64 -20.19 -20.28
CA ARG A 188 -17.76 -19.58 -19.27
C ARG A 188 -16.91 -18.42 -19.82
N ILE A 189 -17.49 -17.64 -20.73
CA ILE A 189 -16.88 -16.43 -21.29
C ILE A 189 -17.17 -15.26 -20.33
N PRO A 190 -16.14 -14.61 -19.77
CA PRO A 190 -16.33 -13.51 -18.82
C PRO A 190 -16.80 -12.23 -19.52
N PRO A 191 -17.35 -11.24 -18.79
CA PRO A 191 -17.54 -11.25 -17.34
C PRO A 191 -18.93 -11.76 -16.93
N GLY A 192 -19.08 -12.11 -15.65
CA GLY A 192 -20.39 -12.32 -15.02
C GLY A 192 -20.93 -13.75 -15.04
N TYR A 193 -20.28 -14.72 -15.70
CA TYR A 193 -20.82 -16.09 -15.77
C TYR A 193 -20.93 -16.78 -14.40
N LYS A 194 -20.23 -16.27 -13.37
CA LYS A 194 -20.37 -16.74 -11.98
C LYS A 194 -21.65 -16.24 -11.30
N ASP A 195 -22.26 -15.19 -11.82
CA ASP A 195 -23.46 -14.58 -11.28
C ASP A 195 -24.74 -15.15 -11.89
N ASN A 196 -24.62 -16.20 -12.72
CA ASN A 196 -25.74 -16.84 -13.42
C ASN A 196 -26.80 -17.44 -12.49
N THR A 197 -26.47 -17.73 -11.23
CA THR A 197 -27.41 -18.24 -10.22
C THR A 197 -28.10 -17.13 -9.42
N LYS A 198 -27.74 -15.85 -9.62
CA LYS A 198 -28.41 -14.73 -8.95
C LYS A 198 -29.78 -14.48 -9.61
N GLU A 199 -30.81 -14.27 -8.80
CA GLU A 199 -32.15 -13.94 -9.28
C GLU A 199 -32.20 -12.55 -9.91
N GLU A 200 -31.47 -11.59 -9.33
CA GLU A 200 -31.37 -10.22 -9.80
C GLU A 200 -29.94 -9.89 -10.25
N ASN A 201 -29.81 -8.93 -11.16
CA ASN A 201 -28.53 -8.38 -11.64
C ASN A 201 -27.52 -9.42 -12.18
N ARG A 202 -27.98 -10.59 -12.64
CA ARG A 202 -27.11 -11.66 -13.18
C ARG A 202 -26.28 -11.22 -14.39
N VAL A 203 -26.76 -10.22 -15.13
CA VAL A 203 -26.13 -9.67 -16.34
C VAL A 203 -25.35 -8.38 -16.09
N GLY A 204 -25.31 -7.88 -14.85
CA GLY A 204 -24.76 -6.54 -14.54
C GLY A 204 -23.30 -6.35 -14.95
N ASP A 205 -22.43 -7.29 -14.56
CA ASP A 205 -21.02 -7.30 -14.95
C ASP A 205 -20.84 -7.24 -16.47
N PHE A 206 -21.72 -7.91 -17.24
CA PHE A 206 -21.70 -7.90 -18.69
C PHE A 206 -22.16 -6.55 -19.27
N ILE A 207 -23.18 -5.93 -18.69
CA ILE A 207 -23.67 -4.61 -19.12
C ILE A 207 -22.56 -3.57 -18.91
N ILE A 208 -21.94 -3.52 -17.72
CA ILE A 208 -20.81 -2.63 -17.41
C ILE A 208 -19.70 -2.80 -18.45
N TRP A 209 -19.35 -4.05 -18.78
CA TRP A 209 -18.32 -4.33 -19.77
C TRP A 209 -18.67 -3.84 -21.17
N MET A 210 -19.92 -4.01 -21.60
CA MET A 210 -20.38 -3.48 -22.89
C MET A 210 -20.34 -1.95 -22.94
N GLU A 211 -20.67 -1.25 -21.84
CA GLU A 211 -20.51 0.20 -21.76
C GLU A 211 -19.05 0.62 -21.97
N ILE A 212 -18.11 -0.03 -21.29
CA ILE A 212 -16.67 0.24 -21.42
C ILE A 212 -16.21 0.03 -22.87
N LEU A 213 -16.59 -1.09 -23.50
CA LEU A 213 -16.22 -1.39 -24.88
C LEU A 213 -16.80 -0.39 -25.88
N HIS A 214 -18.09 -0.04 -25.73
CA HIS A 214 -18.76 0.92 -26.59
C HIS A 214 -18.16 2.31 -26.45
N TYR A 215 -17.91 2.76 -25.22
CA TYR A 215 -17.25 4.04 -24.96
C TYR A 215 -15.86 4.07 -25.59
N CYS A 216 -15.04 3.05 -25.35
CA CYS A 216 -13.67 3.03 -25.86
C CYS A 216 -13.63 2.99 -27.40
N LYS A 217 -14.53 2.23 -28.03
CA LYS A 217 -14.66 2.20 -29.49
C LYS A 217 -15.12 3.54 -30.05
N LYS A 218 -16.16 4.15 -29.47
CA LYS A 218 -16.73 5.43 -29.90
C LYS A 218 -15.69 6.56 -29.83
N ASN A 219 -14.91 6.59 -28.76
CA ASN A 219 -13.94 7.65 -28.49
C ASN A 219 -12.50 7.29 -28.90
N ASN A 220 -12.30 6.18 -29.63
CA ASN A 220 -10.99 5.71 -30.08
C ASN A 220 -9.95 5.51 -28.95
N VAL A 221 -10.41 5.20 -27.73
CA VAL A 221 -9.57 4.97 -26.56
C VAL A 221 -8.75 3.70 -26.75
N LYS A 222 -7.44 3.79 -26.57
CA LYS A 222 -6.51 2.66 -26.72
C LYS A 222 -6.06 2.07 -25.38
N LYS A 223 -6.09 2.83 -24.30
CA LYS A 223 -5.61 2.42 -22.98
C LYS A 223 -6.77 2.55 -21.99
N ALA A 224 -7.06 1.50 -21.24
CA ALA A 224 -8.16 1.51 -20.29
C ALA A 224 -7.87 0.71 -19.03
N ILE A 225 -8.30 1.23 -17.88
CA ILE A 225 -8.24 0.57 -16.58
C ILE A 225 -9.65 0.46 -16.01
N LEU A 226 -10.03 -0.73 -15.54
CA LEU A 226 -11.15 -0.90 -14.62
C LEU A 226 -10.62 -1.07 -13.19
N ILE A 227 -11.03 -0.20 -12.28
CA ILE A 227 -10.72 -0.28 -10.85
C ILE A 227 -11.91 -0.94 -10.13
N THR A 228 -11.64 -2.02 -9.42
CA THR A 228 -12.66 -2.78 -8.68
C THR A 228 -12.06 -3.35 -7.40
N ARG A 229 -12.89 -3.63 -6.39
CA ARG A 229 -12.53 -4.48 -5.24
C ARG A 229 -12.83 -5.96 -5.48
N ASP A 230 -13.61 -6.28 -6.52
CA ASP A 230 -14.09 -7.63 -6.75
C ASP A 230 -13.22 -8.37 -7.77
N MET A 231 -12.13 -8.95 -7.30
CA MET A 231 -11.17 -9.67 -8.14
C MET A 231 -11.62 -11.11 -8.44
N LYS A 232 -12.88 -11.28 -8.88
CA LYS A 232 -13.48 -12.59 -9.18
C LYS A 232 -12.63 -13.37 -10.21
N THR A 233 -12.61 -14.69 -10.06
CA THR A 233 -11.83 -15.58 -10.96
C THR A 233 -12.42 -15.74 -12.35
N ASP A 234 -13.63 -15.22 -12.62
CA ASP A 234 -14.16 -15.14 -13.98
C ASP A 234 -13.54 -13.99 -14.75
N ILE A 235 -13.33 -12.82 -14.15
CA ILE A 235 -12.76 -11.65 -14.84
C ILE A 235 -11.23 -11.55 -14.74
N THR A 236 -10.64 -12.11 -13.68
CA THR A 236 -9.19 -12.10 -13.44
C THR A 236 -8.62 -13.51 -13.24
N TYR A 237 -7.31 -13.64 -13.32
CA TYR A 237 -6.59 -14.86 -12.96
C TYR A 237 -5.32 -14.55 -12.15
N PHE A 238 -4.85 -15.53 -11.39
CA PHE A 238 -3.58 -15.48 -10.68
C PHE A 238 -2.47 -16.06 -11.56
N PRO A 239 -1.42 -15.29 -11.90
CA PRO A 239 -0.19 -15.86 -12.45
C PRO A 239 0.46 -16.83 -11.45
N ASP A 240 0.96 -17.96 -11.96
CA ASP A 240 1.51 -19.07 -11.16
C ASP A 240 2.74 -18.65 -10.34
N ASN A 241 3.69 -17.95 -10.98
CA ASN A 241 4.94 -17.52 -10.39
C ASN A 241 4.99 -15.99 -10.35
N GLN A 242 5.00 -15.42 -9.15
CA GLN A 242 5.08 -13.98 -8.96
C GLN A 242 6.34 -13.63 -8.17
N THR A 243 7.12 -12.69 -8.67
CA THR A 243 8.32 -12.18 -8.01
C THR A 243 8.15 -10.73 -7.59
N VAL A 244 8.95 -10.29 -6.62
CA VAL A 244 9.07 -8.90 -6.20
C VAL A 244 10.52 -8.47 -6.49
N GLU A 245 10.66 -7.30 -7.12
CA GLU A 245 11.94 -6.71 -7.54
C GLU A 245 12.83 -7.62 -8.44
N GLY A 246 12.26 -8.63 -9.09
CA GLY A 246 12.92 -9.50 -10.07
C GLY A 246 13.62 -10.73 -9.50
N TYR A 247 13.61 -10.95 -8.18
CA TYR A 247 14.40 -12.02 -7.57
C TYR A 247 13.72 -12.79 -6.44
N ARG A 248 12.84 -12.17 -5.62
CA ARG A 248 12.20 -12.86 -4.49
C ARG A 248 10.78 -13.34 -4.85
N PRO A 249 10.37 -14.57 -4.51
CA PRO A 249 8.98 -14.99 -4.58
C PRO A 249 8.06 -14.09 -3.74
N ALA A 250 6.91 -13.71 -4.31
CA ALA A 250 5.91 -12.91 -3.61
C ALA A 250 5.28 -13.69 -2.45
N GLY A 251 5.13 -13.03 -1.30
CA GLY A 251 4.35 -13.57 -0.19
C GLY A 251 2.85 -13.60 -0.49
N ASN A 252 2.09 -14.38 0.30
CA ASN A 252 0.63 -14.55 0.09
C ASN A 252 -0.13 -13.21 0.02
N THR A 253 0.26 -12.23 0.84
CA THR A 253 -0.37 -10.90 0.91
C THR A 253 0.12 -9.90 -0.14
N GLU A 254 1.17 -10.28 -0.89
CA GLU A 254 1.79 -9.46 -1.94
C GLU A 254 1.26 -9.82 -3.34
N THR A 255 0.76 -11.05 -3.52
CA THR A 255 0.29 -11.56 -4.81
C THR A 255 -0.79 -10.70 -5.45
N ILE A 256 -0.77 -10.66 -6.79
CA ILE A 256 -1.71 -9.90 -7.61
C ILE A 256 -2.49 -10.80 -8.55
N ARG A 257 -3.67 -10.33 -8.94
CA ARG A 257 -4.47 -10.88 -10.03
C ARG A 257 -4.43 -9.93 -11.21
N VAL A 258 -4.47 -10.49 -12.41
CA VAL A 258 -4.46 -9.73 -13.66
C VAL A 258 -5.67 -10.07 -14.52
N ALA A 259 -6.06 -9.15 -15.41
CA ALA A 259 -7.21 -9.33 -16.30
C ALA A 259 -7.07 -10.60 -17.16
N LYS A 260 -8.17 -11.32 -17.37
CA LYS A 260 -8.15 -12.46 -18.30
C LYS A 260 -7.90 -12.01 -19.74
N ASN A 261 -7.07 -12.77 -20.44
CA ASN A 261 -6.75 -12.52 -21.84
C ASN A 261 -7.96 -12.54 -22.77
N SER A 262 -9.09 -13.14 -22.38
CA SER A 262 -10.34 -13.07 -23.14
C SER A 262 -10.94 -11.67 -23.13
N LEU A 263 -10.94 -10.98 -21.98
CA LEU A 263 -11.39 -9.60 -21.87
C LEU A 263 -10.43 -8.66 -22.61
N VAL A 264 -9.12 -8.86 -22.42
CA VAL A 264 -8.09 -8.08 -23.14
C VAL A 264 -8.22 -8.27 -24.66
N TYR A 265 -8.50 -9.49 -25.12
CA TYR A 265 -8.70 -9.76 -26.54
C TYR A 265 -10.02 -9.18 -27.07
N GLU A 266 -11.10 -9.26 -26.30
CA GLU A 266 -12.37 -8.64 -26.69
C GLU A 266 -12.23 -7.12 -26.80
N PHE A 267 -11.58 -6.47 -25.83
CA PHE A 267 -11.18 -5.07 -25.90
C PHE A 267 -10.38 -4.77 -27.18
N TYR A 268 -9.37 -5.60 -27.51
CA TYR A 268 -8.61 -5.47 -28.75
C TYR A 268 -9.49 -5.55 -30.01
N THR A 269 -10.54 -6.37 -30.04
CA THR A 269 -11.40 -6.43 -31.23
C THR A 269 -12.14 -5.11 -31.48
N TYR A 270 -12.51 -4.39 -30.40
CA TYR A 270 -13.18 -3.08 -30.43
C TYR A 270 -12.22 -1.91 -30.65
N THR A 271 -11.05 -1.93 -30.02
CA THR A 271 -10.15 -0.75 -29.94
C THR A 271 -8.87 -0.90 -30.75
N LYS A 272 -8.53 -2.10 -31.23
CA LYS A 272 -7.23 -2.43 -31.84
C LYS A 272 -6.04 -2.20 -30.91
N SER A 273 -6.26 -2.25 -29.60
CA SER A 273 -5.22 -2.15 -28.57
C SER A 273 -5.41 -3.25 -27.52
N ASP A 274 -4.33 -3.71 -26.91
CA ASP A 274 -4.33 -4.71 -25.83
C ASP A 274 -4.03 -4.11 -24.46
N GLN A 275 -3.99 -2.78 -24.36
CA GLN A 275 -3.70 -2.01 -23.15
C GLN A 275 -4.94 -1.88 -22.25
N PHE A 276 -5.56 -3.01 -21.91
CA PHE A 276 -6.65 -3.08 -20.94
C PHE A 276 -6.19 -3.76 -19.65
N LYS A 277 -6.43 -3.12 -18.50
CA LYS A 277 -6.08 -3.66 -17.18
C LYS A 277 -7.30 -3.65 -16.27
N ILE A 278 -7.33 -4.63 -15.36
CA ILE A 278 -8.23 -4.63 -14.20
C ILE A 278 -7.30 -4.56 -12.99
N ILE A 279 -7.53 -3.59 -12.12
CA ILE A 279 -6.72 -3.40 -10.91
C ILE A 279 -7.60 -3.46 -9.68
N ASP A 280 -7.07 -4.09 -8.63
CA ASP A 280 -7.65 -4.03 -7.30
C ASP A 280 -7.51 -2.60 -6.75
N PHE A 281 -8.54 -2.07 -6.11
CA PHE A 281 -8.45 -0.81 -5.37
C PHE A 281 -7.30 -0.83 -4.34
N LYS A 282 -6.97 -2.00 -3.76
CA LYS A 282 -5.79 -2.15 -2.89
C LYS A 282 -4.47 -1.88 -3.62
N THR A 283 -4.35 -2.28 -4.89
CA THR A 283 -3.17 -1.95 -5.71
C THR A 283 -3.12 -0.47 -6.02
N PHE A 284 -4.26 0.15 -6.34
CA PHE A 284 -4.36 1.61 -6.51
C PHE A 284 -3.87 2.36 -5.26
N VAL A 285 -4.39 2.00 -4.08
CA VAL A 285 -4.00 2.60 -2.81
C VAL A 285 -2.50 2.41 -2.53
N LYS A 286 -1.94 1.24 -2.79
CA LYS A 286 -0.48 0.98 -2.66
C LYS A 286 0.33 1.94 -3.55
N ILE A 287 -0.04 2.07 -4.82
CA ILE A 287 0.70 2.88 -5.80
C ILE A 287 0.72 4.36 -5.39
N PHE A 288 -0.37 4.86 -4.82
CA PHE A 288 -0.52 6.27 -4.48
C PHE A 288 -0.45 6.58 -2.98
N ALA A 289 -0.04 5.65 -2.12
CA ALA A 289 -0.06 5.83 -0.68
C ALA A 289 0.76 7.04 -0.20
N SER A 290 1.86 7.36 -0.88
CA SER A 290 2.68 8.53 -0.57
C SER A 290 2.03 9.85 -0.97
N GLN A 291 1.16 9.85 -1.98
CA GLN A 291 0.45 11.04 -2.48
C GLN A 291 -0.90 11.25 -1.78
N TYR A 292 -1.61 10.17 -1.47
CA TYR A 292 -2.95 10.15 -0.86
C TYR A 292 -2.90 9.35 0.44
N LYS A 293 -2.26 9.95 1.46
CA LYS A 293 -1.91 9.29 2.72
C LYS A 293 -3.13 8.97 3.57
N ASP A 294 -4.09 9.89 3.64
CA ASP A 294 -5.32 9.70 4.40
C ASP A 294 -6.15 8.58 3.79
N LEU A 295 -6.22 8.55 2.44
CA LEU A 295 -6.83 7.43 1.73
C LEU A 295 -6.17 6.10 2.07
N ALA A 296 -4.84 6.05 2.04
CA ALA A 296 -4.10 4.83 2.35
C ALA A 296 -4.35 4.33 3.77
N LEU A 297 -4.27 5.21 4.77
CA LEU A 297 -4.48 4.87 6.16
C LEU A 297 -5.94 4.43 6.42
N SER A 298 -6.92 5.22 5.97
CA SER A 298 -8.33 4.91 6.20
C SER A 298 -8.76 3.63 5.49
N PHE A 299 -8.25 3.38 4.27
CA PHE A 299 -8.54 2.15 3.56
C PHE A 299 -7.94 0.93 4.27
N GLN A 300 -6.70 1.01 4.74
CA GLN A 300 -6.07 -0.06 5.51
C GLN A 300 -6.85 -0.42 6.77
N LEU A 301 -7.35 0.58 7.50
CA LEU A 301 -8.20 0.36 8.68
C LEU A 301 -9.55 -0.27 8.29
N ALA A 302 -10.14 0.16 7.18
CA ALA A 302 -11.42 -0.37 6.71
C ALA A 302 -11.32 -1.85 6.32
N ILE A 303 -10.30 -2.27 5.56
CA ILE A 303 -10.13 -3.69 5.22
C ILE A 303 -9.60 -4.48 6.45
N ALA A 304 -8.90 -3.83 7.38
CA ALA A 304 -8.47 -4.45 8.65
C ALA A 304 -9.63 -5.13 9.38
N GLU A 305 -10.78 -4.47 9.38
CA GLU A 305 -11.97 -4.95 10.05
C GLU A 305 -12.71 -6.03 9.23
N GLU A 306 -12.85 -5.86 7.91
CA GLU A 306 -13.53 -6.85 7.05
C GLU A 306 -12.90 -8.24 7.13
N GLU A 307 -11.57 -8.32 7.13
CA GLU A 307 -10.88 -9.62 7.20
C GLU A 307 -10.97 -10.24 8.60
N LYS A 308 -11.01 -9.43 9.67
CA LYS A 308 -11.24 -9.92 11.03
C LYS A 308 -12.63 -10.54 11.16
N GLU A 309 -13.66 -9.86 10.66
CA GLU A 309 -15.02 -10.41 10.63
C GLU A 309 -15.06 -11.73 9.87
N SER A 310 -14.46 -11.76 8.68
CA SER A 310 -14.39 -12.96 7.83
C SER A 310 -13.67 -14.13 8.50
N ALA A 311 -12.66 -13.86 9.33
CA ALA A 311 -11.94 -14.90 10.10
C ALA A 311 -12.81 -15.47 11.24
N VAL A 312 -13.59 -14.63 11.93
CA VAL A 312 -14.54 -15.06 12.97
C VAL A 312 -15.65 -15.92 12.35
N THR A 313 -16.22 -15.50 11.21
CA THR A 313 -17.29 -16.27 10.55
C THR A 313 -16.82 -17.62 10.03
N LYS A 314 -15.55 -17.74 9.61
CA LYS A 314 -14.97 -19.02 9.19
C LYS A 314 -14.73 -19.98 10.36
N ASN A 315 -14.39 -19.47 11.54
CA ASN A 315 -14.21 -20.29 12.74
C ASN A 315 -15.55 -20.80 13.31
N ASP A 316 -16.64 -20.04 13.16
CA ASP A 316 -17.99 -20.49 13.54
C ASP A 316 -18.60 -21.49 12.53
N ALA A 317 -18.13 -21.49 11.28
CA ALA A 317 -18.55 -22.43 10.25
C ALA A 317 -17.68 -23.71 10.17
N SER A 318 -16.59 -23.81 10.94
CA SER A 318 -15.64 -24.93 10.91
C SER A 318 -15.77 -25.89 12.09
N SER A 319 -16.99 -26.17 12.55
CA SER A 319 -17.30 -27.45 13.20
C SER A 319 -18.00 -28.35 12.17
N ASN A 320 -17.27 -29.35 11.68
CA ASN A 320 -17.57 -30.25 10.55
C ASN A 320 -17.11 -29.73 9.19
N ASP A 321 -15.82 -29.87 8.90
CA ASP A 321 -15.37 -30.74 7.81
C ASP A 321 -13.83 -30.87 7.83
N ASP A 322 -13.36 -32.10 8.02
CA ASP A 322 -11.95 -32.48 7.95
C ASP A 322 -11.43 -32.27 6.52
N VAL A 323 -10.60 -31.23 6.34
CA VAL A 323 -9.72 -31.13 5.18
C VAL A 323 -8.27 -31.27 5.65
N LYS A 324 -7.71 -32.46 5.39
CA LYS A 324 -6.28 -32.75 5.53
C LYS A 324 -5.46 -31.77 4.69
N ILE A 325 -4.63 -30.98 5.35
CA ILE A 325 -3.56 -30.19 4.73
C ILE A 325 -2.31 -31.07 4.74
N ASP A 326 -1.90 -31.54 3.56
CA ASP A 326 -0.61 -32.20 3.37
C ASP A 326 0.52 -31.16 3.50
N GLN A 327 1.19 -31.16 4.65
CA GLN A 327 2.47 -30.50 4.84
C GLN A 327 3.55 -31.27 4.08
N LYS A 328 3.94 -30.79 2.89
CA LYS A 328 5.20 -31.21 2.27
C LYS A 328 6.37 -30.56 3.01
N HIS A 329 6.91 -31.29 3.98
CA HIS A 329 8.26 -31.09 4.48
C HIS A 329 9.25 -31.27 3.33
N ILE A 330 9.90 -30.18 2.91
CA ILE A 330 11.15 -30.25 2.15
C ILE A 330 12.27 -30.04 3.16
N GLY A 331 12.81 -31.15 3.67
CA GLY A 331 14.06 -31.15 4.40
C GLY A 331 15.19 -30.83 3.44
N LEU A 332 15.94 -29.77 3.72
CA LEU A 332 17.25 -29.53 3.13
C LEU A 332 18.32 -29.96 4.16
N PRO A 333 19.44 -30.56 3.72
CA PRO A 333 20.40 -31.21 4.63
C PRO A 333 21.11 -30.18 5.51
N LYS A 334 21.29 -30.52 6.78
CA LYS A 334 22.27 -29.87 7.66
C LYS A 334 23.66 -30.30 7.19
N ASP A 335 24.40 -29.37 6.61
CA ASP A 335 25.84 -29.52 6.41
C ASP A 335 26.53 -28.91 7.64
N GLU A 336 26.97 -29.76 8.56
CA GLU A 336 27.78 -29.38 9.71
C GLU A 336 29.22 -29.13 9.27
N GLY A 337 29.47 -27.94 8.74
CA GLY A 337 30.82 -27.41 8.50
C GLY A 337 31.17 -26.35 9.53
N VAL A 338 31.71 -26.75 10.67
CA VAL A 338 32.31 -25.80 11.64
C VAL A 338 33.63 -25.30 11.06
N ALA A 339 33.58 -24.14 10.39
CA ALA A 339 34.78 -23.35 10.08
C ALA A 339 34.84 -22.18 11.05
N ASN A 340 35.66 -22.32 12.10
CA ASN A 340 36.08 -21.22 12.95
C ASN A 340 37.02 -20.32 12.15
N GLU A 341 36.48 -19.40 11.34
CA GLU A 341 37.24 -18.25 10.87
C GLU A 341 37.12 -17.13 11.91
N VAL A 342 38.25 -16.88 12.57
CA VAL A 342 38.46 -15.71 13.42
C VAL A 342 38.42 -14.48 12.53
N VAL A 343 37.23 -13.88 12.38
CA VAL A 343 37.06 -12.59 11.71
C VAL A 343 37.78 -11.51 12.54
N PRO A 344 38.66 -10.69 11.95
CA PRO A 344 39.33 -9.62 12.68
C PRO A 344 38.29 -8.67 13.26
N LYS A 345 38.46 -8.25 14.51
CA LYS A 345 37.67 -7.17 15.14
C LYS A 345 37.74 -5.92 14.26
N GLN A 346 36.77 -5.73 13.38
CA GLN A 346 36.45 -4.43 12.82
C GLN A 346 35.54 -3.72 13.83
N ASP A 347 35.91 -2.50 14.23
CA ASP A 347 35.07 -1.58 14.99
C ASP A 347 33.85 -1.17 14.14
N THR A 348 32.86 -2.06 14.01
CA THR A 348 31.57 -1.74 13.38
C THR A 348 30.51 -1.61 14.48
N PRO A 349 29.67 -0.56 14.44
CA PRO A 349 28.64 -0.32 15.46
C PRO A 349 27.52 -1.38 15.48
N TYR A 350 27.42 -2.19 14.40
CA TYR A 350 26.40 -3.22 14.19
C TYR A 350 27.05 -4.55 13.78
N SER A 351 26.35 -5.66 14.00
CA SER A 351 26.78 -6.98 13.53
C SER A 351 26.77 -7.07 11.99
N GLY A 352 27.58 -7.97 11.42
CA GLY A 352 27.57 -8.24 9.98
C GLY A 352 26.19 -8.69 9.47
N THR A 353 25.49 -9.50 10.27
CA THR A 353 24.13 -9.97 9.95
C THR A 353 23.10 -8.85 9.95
N ALA A 354 23.28 -7.78 10.72
CA ALA A 354 22.39 -6.61 10.67
C ALA A 354 22.60 -5.77 9.40
N ILE A 355 23.84 -5.70 8.90
CA ILE A 355 24.17 -5.03 7.63
C ILE A 355 23.60 -5.81 6.44
N SER A 356 23.69 -7.13 6.46
CA SER A 356 23.09 -8.03 5.47
C SER A 356 21.86 -8.71 6.07
N ASP A 357 20.79 -7.94 6.33
CA ASP A 357 19.63 -8.38 7.13
C ASP A 357 18.81 -9.52 6.53
N GLY A 358 19.09 -9.91 5.28
CA GLY A 358 18.62 -11.18 4.72
C GLY A 358 19.10 -12.41 5.51
N GLN A 359 20.20 -12.28 6.27
CA GLN A 359 20.75 -13.31 7.16
C GLN A 359 20.51 -12.99 8.65
N TYR A 360 19.77 -11.93 8.98
CA TYR A 360 19.49 -11.57 10.35
C TYR A 360 18.43 -12.49 10.95
N ASP A 361 18.84 -13.29 11.93
CA ASP A 361 17.96 -14.19 12.68
C ASP A 361 17.21 -13.44 13.78
N ASN A 362 16.03 -12.92 13.43
CA ASN A 362 15.08 -12.34 14.39
C ASN A 362 14.27 -13.40 15.16
N GLU A 363 14.34 -14.69 14.81
CA GLU A 363 13.63 -15.75 15.54
C GLU A 363 14.39 -16.20 16.79
N ALA A 364 15.72 -16.05 16.78
CA ALA A 364 16.55 -16.23 17.97
C ALA A 364 16.19 -15.25 19.11
N ASN A 365 15.47 -14.15 18.81
CA ASN A 365 14.95 -13.17 19.76
C ASN A 365 16.02 -12.67 20.76
N THR A 366 17.20 -12.36 20.22
CA THR A 366 18.38 -11.97 21.01
C THR A 366 18.48 -10.46 21.19
N GLY A 367 17.89 -9.69 20.27
CA GLY A 367 17.82 -8.24 20.32
C GLY A 367 16.47 -7.73 20.80
N CYS A 368 16.47 -6.56 21.44
CA CYS A 368 15.27 -5.97 22.04
C CYS A 368 14.10 -5.66 21.08
N MET A 369 14.33 -5.69 19.76
CA MET A 369 13.33 -5.36 18.74
C MET A 369 12.95 -6.53 17.82
N ASP A 370 13.48 -7.73 18.06
CA ASP A 370 13.36 -8.87 17.14
C ASP A 370 11.89 -9.31 16.91
N GLU A 371 11.05 -9.26 17.94
CA GLU A 371 9.61 -9.55 17.82
C GLU A 371 8.92 -8.58 16.84
N PHE A 372 9.25 -7.28 16.91
CA PHE A 372 8.69 -6.28 16.01
C PHE A 372 9.25 -6.45 14.60
N ILE A 373 10.55 -6.73 14.45
CA ILE A 373 11.16 -6.99 13.13
C ILE A 373 10.44 -8.17 12.45
N THR A 374 10.18 -9.25 13.19
CA THR A 374 9.43 -10.42 12.69
C THR A 374 8.06 -10.01 12.14
N GLN A 375 7.33 -9.18 12.89
CA GLN A 375 6.02 -8.65 12.48
C GLN A 375 6.11 -7.74 11.25
N LEU A 376 7.15 -6.90 11.17
CA LEU A 376 7.33 -5.96 10.06
C LEU A 376 7.71 -6.66 8.74
N LYS A 377 8.45 -7.77 8.80
CA LYS A 377 8.85 -8.58 7.64
C LYS A 377 7.70 -9.36 6.97
N THR A 378 6.48 -9.29 7.51
CA THR A 378 5.31 -10.03 6.97
C THR A 378 4.71 -9.43 5.70
N TYR A 379 5.04 -8.19 5.33
CA TYR A 379 4.40 -7.44 4.23
C TYR A 379 2.87 -7.43 4.32
N ASN A 380 2.38 -7.47 5.55
CA ASN A 380 0.98 -7.56 5.88
C ASN A 380 0.62 -6.38 6.78
N TRP A 381 -0.11 -5.39 6.24
CA TRP A 381 -0.54 -4.19 6.96
C TRP A 381 -1.22 -4.49 8.30
N TYR A 382 -1.89 -5.63 8.42
CA TYR A 382 -2.62 -6.07 9.61
C TYR A 382 -1.70 -6.49 10.75
N VAL A 383 -0.49 -6.91 10.42
CA VAL A 383 0.55 -7.28 11.38
C VAL A 383 1.50 -6.09 11.57
N GLN A 384 1.84 -5.41 10.49
CA GLN A 384 2.74 -4.26 10.48
C GLN A 384 2.18 -3.07 11.27
N ASN A 385 0.93 -2.65 11.01
CA ASN A 385 0.37 -1.45 11.64
C ASN A 385 0.30 -1.59 13.18
N PRO A 386 -0.22 -2.70 13.75
CA PRO A 386 -0.20 -2.90 15.20
C PRO A 386 1.21 -2.98 15.81
N ALA A 387 2.18 -3.57 15.11
CA ALA A 387 3.57 -3.63 15.57
C ALA A 387 4.16 -2.22 15.70
N ILE A 388 3.98 -1.36 14.69
CA ILE A 388 4.42 0.03 14.73
C ILE A 388 3.70 0.82 15.83
N ASP A 389 2.39 0.63 16.00
CA ASP A 389 1.63 1.30 17.06
C ASP A 389 2.17 0.97 18.46
N LYS A 390 2.54 -0.29 18.72
CA LYS A 390 3.22 -0.69 19.96
C LYS A 390 4.57 0.00 20.14
N ILE A 391 5.37 0.12 19.07
CA ILE A 391 6.65 0.86 19.11
C ILE A 391 6.41 2.34 19.44
N ILE A 392 5.44 2.98 18.80
CA ILE A 392 5.07 4.40 19.06
C ILE A 392 4.65 4.60 20.52
N LYS A 393 3.89 3.67 21.08
CA LYS A 393 3.49 3.68 22.49
C LYS A 393 4.65 3.41 23.45
N THR A 394 5.74 2.81 22.97
CA THR A 394 6.99 2.61 23.71
C THR A 394 7.79 3.92 23.72
N GLN A 395 7.31 4.89 24.50
CA GLN A 395 7.89 6.23 24.58
C GLN A 395 9.35 6.21 25.06
N LYS A 396 9.72 5.26 25.92
CA LYS A 396 11.07 5.12 26.46
C LYS A 396 11.60 3.71 26.26
N LEU A 397 12.74 3.60 25.58
CA LEU A 397 13.47 2.34 25.40
C LEU A 397 14.55 2.19 26.49
N SER A 398 14.28 1.36 27.50
CA SER A 398 15.18 1.15 28.66
C SER A 398 15.87 -0.21 28.56
N VAL A 399 16.84 -0.33 27.65
CA VAL A 399 17.62 -1.56 27.43
C VAL A 399 19.13 -1.27 27.50
N GLN A 400 19.93 -2.30 27.75
CA GLN A 400 21.40 -2.16 27.80
C GLN A 400 21.97 -1.86 26.40
N ASP A 401 22.99 -1.00 26.35
CA ASP A 401 23.76 -0.73 25.14
C ASP A 401 24.70 -1.90 24.82
N THR A 402 24.17 -2.90 24.12
CA THR A 402 24.92 -4.04 23.59
C THR A 402 24.97 -3.98 22.06
N ILE A 403 25.87 -4.73 21.43
CA ILE A 403 25.91 -4.81 19.97
C ILE A 403 24.63 -5.44 19.41
N GLU A 404 24.05 -6.41 20.11
CA GLU A 404 22.80 -7.09 19.74
C GLU A 404 21.62 -6.11 19.78
N ASN A 405 21.48 -5.34 20.86
CA ASN A 405 20.40 -4.35 20.97
C ASN A 405 20.53 -3.23 19.93
N ARG A 406 21.73 -2.69 19.74
CA ARG A 406 22.00 -1.70 18.67
C ARG A 406 21.69 -2.26 17.28
N SER A 407 22.11 -3.51 17.03
CA SER A 407 21.84 -4.20 15.75
C SER A 407 20.35 -4.41 15.53
N SER A 408 19.58 -4.83 16.54
CA SER A 408 18.13 -4.96 16.43
C SER A 408 17.43 -3.62 16.18
N VAL A 409 17.87 -2.53 16.83
CA VAL A 409 17.30 -1.19 16.58
C VAL A 409 17.66 -0.68 15.17
N PHE A 410 18.87 -0.98 14.68
CA PHE A 410 19.26 -0.71 13.30
C PHE A 410 18.39 -1.48 12.30
N VAL A 411 18.22 -2.79 12.48
CA VAL A 411 17.37 -3.62 11.62
C VAL A 411 15.90 -3.18 11.70
N LEU A 412 15.43 -2.77 12.88
CA LEU A 412 14.11 -2.17 13.02
C LEU A 412 13.97 -0.91 12.15
N GLY A 413 14.94 0.00 12.18
CA GLY A 413 14.95 1.20 11.34
C GLY A 413 14.81 0.88 9.85
N ARG A 414 15.52 -0.16 9.38
CA ARG A 414 15.37 -0.65 8.00
C ARG A 414 13.95 -1.14 7.71
N ASN A 415 13.40 -1.97 8.59
CA ASN A 415 12.09 -2.58 8.40
C ASN A 415 10.94 -1.56 8.50
N ILE A 416 11.09 -0.47 9.26
CA ILE A 416 10.12 0.65 9.28
C ILE A 416 10.08 1.33 7.91
N VAL A 417 11.24 1.63 7.30
CA VAL A 417 11.29 2.19 5.94
C VAL A 417 10.67 1.21 4.93
N GLN A 418 11.00 -0.08 5.01
CA GLN A 418 10.39 -1.10 4.15
C GLN A 418 8.86 -1.15 4.30
N ALA A 419 8.35 -1.09 5.54
CA ALA A 419 6.91 -1.08 5.80
C ALA A 419 6.24 0.20 5.24
N ALA A 420 6.87 1.37 5.41
CA ALA A 420 6.36 2.63 4.88
C ALA A 420 6.36 2.66 3.33
N GLU A 421 7.43 2.17 2.68
CA GLU A 421 7.50 1.97 1.22
C GLU A 421 6.45 0.95 0.76
N GLY A 422 6.19 -0.08 1.59
CA GLY A 422 5.07 -1.01 1.45
C GLY A 422 3.70 -0.42 1.80
N SER A 423 3.61 0.89 1.99
CA SER A 423 2.40 1.66 2.29
C SER A 423 1.76 1.40 3.66
N SER A 424 2.43 0.80 4.64
CA SER A 424 1.89 0.64 6.00
C SER A 424 1.61 2.00 6.63
N GLY A 425 0.33 2.29 6.90
CA GLY A 425 -0.10 3.61 7.39
C GLY A 425 0.57 4.04 8.70
N ASN A 426 0.72 3.14 9.67
CA ASN A 426 1.41 3.49 10.92
C ASN A 426 2.92 3.67 10.73
N ALA A 427 3.54 2.93 9.79
CA ALA A 427 4.94 3.15 9.45
C ALA A 427 5.13 4.52 8.79
N ILE A 428 4.22 4.93 7.89
CA ILE A 428 4.22 6.28 7.31
C ILE A 428 4.12 7.35 8.40
N MET A 429 3.17 7.20 9.32
CA MET A 429 3.02 8.10 10.46
C MET A 429 4.29 8.14 11.34
N PHE A 430 4.96 6.99 11.52
CA PHE A 430 6.26 6.91 12.18
C PHE A 430 7.30 7.76 11.46
N MET A 431 7.43 7.65 10.14
CA MET A 431 8.40 8.41 9.34
C MET A 431 8.21 9.93 9.50
N GLU A 432 6.97 10.40 9.51
CA GLU A 432 6.65 11.82 9.65
C GLU A 432 7.00 12.38 11.04
N ASN A 433 6.93 11.54 12.07
CA ASN A 433 7.02 11.95 13.47
C ASN A 433 8.16 11.28 14.25
N ILE A 434 9.21 10.80 13.55
CA ILE A 434 10.35 10.08 14.15
C ILE A 434 10.85 10.82 15.40
N SER A 435 11.14 12.12 15.27
CA SER A 435 11.72 12.92 16.35
C SER A 435 10.85 13.03 17.61
N ILE A 436 9.54 12.86 17.47
CA ILE A 436 8.59 12.84 18.59
C ILE A 436 8.58 11.45 19.22
N TYR A 437 8.47 10.40 18.40
CA TYR A 437 8.29 9.03 18.89
C TYR A 437 9.52 8.43 19.58
N ILE A 438 10.73 8.81 19.14
CA ILE A 438 11.97 8.34 19.77
C ILE A 438 12.64 9.40 20.66
N LYS A 439 11.92 10.48 21.01
CA LYS A 439 12.48 11.63 21.73
C LYS A 439 13.21 11.23 23.02
N GLU A 440 12.59 10.34 23.80
CA GLU A 440 13.10 9.90 25.12
C GLU A 440 14.01 8.66 25.04
N TRP A 441 14.37 8.20 23.84
CA TRP A 441 15.33 7.12 23.67
C TRP A 441 16.76 7.60 23.92
N ALA A 442 17.64 6.69 24.35
CA ALA A 442 19.07 7.01 24.48
C ALA A 442 19.68 7.32 23.09
N ASP A 443 20.64 8.25 23.04
CA ASP A 443 21.22 8.73 21.77
C ASP A 443 21.85 7.62 20.93
N VAL A 444 22.39 6.58 21.57
CA VAL A 444 22.90 5.38 20.90
C VAL A 444 21.81 4.66 20.09
N PHE A 445 20.60 4.55 20.62
CA PHE A 445 19.48 3.90 19.92
C PHE A 445 18.81 4.83 18.92
N LYS A 446 18.78 6.15 19.18
CA LYS A 446 18.40 7.15 18.17
C LYS A 446 19.35 7.09 16.97
N GLN A 447 20.65 7.00 17.19
CA GLN A 447 21.63 6.84 16.12
C GLN A 447 21.41 5.52 15.37
N ALA A 448 21.21 4.41 16.09
CA ALA A 448 21.00 3.10 15.48
C ALA A 448 19.79 3.05 14.55
N ILE A 449 18.63 3.57 14.98
CA ILE A 449 17.43 3.55 14.14
C ILE A 449 17.59 4.44 12.90
N ILE A 450 18.22 5.61 13.03
CA ILE A 450 18.49 6.52 11.91
C ILE A 450 19.49 5.92 10.92
N ASP A 451 20.56 5.30 11.41
CA ASP A 451 21.52 4.59 10.57
C ASP A 451 20.82 3.48 9.78
N GLY A 452 19.92 2.73 10.43
CA GLY A 452 19.11 1.69 9.81
C GLY A 452 18.19 2.23 8.71
N MET A 453 17.46 3.30 9.01
CA MET A 453 16.57 3.95 8.05
C MET A 453 17.32 4.45 6.81
N LEU A 454 18.42 5.18 7.01
CA LEU A 454 19.25 5.69 5.91
C LEU A 454 19.93 4.55 5.14
N PHE A 455 20.32 3.46 5.80
CA PHE A 455 20.88 2.30 5.13
C PHE A 455 19.86 1.64 4.19
N GLU A 456 18.60 1.47 4.61
CA GLU A 456 17.55 0.88 3.76
C GLU A 456 17.25 1.69 2.49
N VAL A 457 17.35 3.03 2.57
CA VAL A 457 17.18 3.93 1.42
C VAL A 457 18.15 3.54 0.30
N PHE A 458 19.43 3.38 0.61
CA PHE A 458 20.50 3.24 -0.39
C PHE A 458 20.91 1.79 -0.65
N PHE A 459 20.83 0.90 0.35
CA PHE A 459 21.35 -0.47 0.31
C PHE A 459 20.23 -1.51 0.40
N ASN A 460 20.45 -2.67 -0.21
CA ASN A 460 19.52 -3.80 -0.20
C ASN A 460 19.78 -4.77 0.98
N SER A 461 19.01 -5.85 1.07
CA SER A 461 19.12 -6.85 2.14
C SER A 461 20.43 -7.64 2.16
N GLU A 462 21.17 -7.64 1.05
CA GLU A 462 22.52 -8.20 0.97
C GLU A 462 23.60 -7.22 1.46
N GLY A 463 23.23 -5.97 1.75
CA GLY A 463 24.15 -4.90 2.11
C GLY A 463 24.86 -4.28 0.91
N LYS A 464 24.36 -4.49 -0.32
CA LYS A 464 24.88 -3.91 -1.57
C LYS A 464 24.10 -2.65 -1.94
N ILE A 465 24.76 -1.69 -2.60
CA ILE A 465 24.07 -0.51 -3.12
C ILE A 465 22.96 -0.95 -4.10
N ARG A 466 21.78 -0.34 -4.01
CA ARG A 466 20.70 -0.60 -4.96
C ARG A 466 21.15 -0.20 -6.38
N PRO A 467 20.84 -0.97 -7.43
CA PRO A 467 21.32 -0.66 -8.78
C PRO A 467 20.51 0.45 -9.48
N ASN A 468 19.21 0.58 -9.19
CA ASN A 468 18.26 1.47 -9.90
C ASN A 468 17.73 2.60 -9.00
N GLU A 469 16.43 2.78 -8.82
CA GLU A 469 15.91 3.73 -7.83
C GLU A 469 16.31 3.36 -6.39
N PHE A 470 16.50 4.38 -5.55
CA PHE A 470 16.58 4.22 -4.11
C PHE A 470 15.19 4.17 -3.48
N LYS A 471 15.10 3.62 -2.25
CA LYS A 471 13.87 3.63 -1.43
C LYS A 471 13.76 4.95 -0.68
N ALA A 472 13.59 6.04 -1.42
CA ALA A 472 13.74 7.38 -0.88
C ALA A 472 12.42 8.19 -0.83
N HIS A 473 11.25 7.53 -0.89
CA HIS A 473 9.97 8.26 -0.83
C HIS A 473 9.80 9.04 0.47
N TYR A 474 10.34 8.52 1.58
CA TYR A 474 10.30 9.13 2.91
C TYR A 474 11.63 9.76 3.33
N PHE A 475 12.55 9.97 2.38
CA PHE A 475 13.88 10.51 2.70
C PHE A 475 13.80 11.92 3.28
N GLU A 476 12.92 12.77 2.76
CA GLU A 476 12.72 14.13 3.30
C GLU A 476 12.18 14.12 4.74
N ASP A 477 11.29 13.17 5.07
CA ASP A 477 10.79 12.97 6.43
C ASP A 477 11.90 12.55 7.40
N ILE A 478 12.76 11.60 6.98
CA ILE A 478 13.95 11.18 7.74
C ILE A 478 14.84 12.39 8.01
N MET A 479 15.24 13.11 6.95
CA MET A 479 16.18 14.22 7.06
C MET A 479 15.65 15.35 7.94
N THR A 480 14.36 15.69 7.82
CA THR A 480 13.70 16.72 8.62
C THR A 480 13.64 16.34 10.10
N ASN A 481 13.37 15.07 10.40
CA ASN A 481 13.30 14.60 11.79
C ASN A 481 14.67 14.44 12.43
N VAL A 482 15.68 13.96 11.69
CA VAL A 482 17.05 13.79 12.19
C VAL A 482 17.63 15.11 12.72
N GLN A 483 17.37 16.22 12.04
CA GLN A 483 17.82 17.55 12.47
C GLN A 483 17.27 17.97 13.86
N LYS A 484 16.13 17.41 14.26
CA LYS A 484 15.47 17.71 15.54
C LYS A 484 15.97 16.84 16.70
N LEU A 485 16.74 15.79 16.42
CA LEU A 485 17.19 14.81 17.41
C LEU A 485 18.45 15.23 18.19
N GLY A 486 19.22 16.21 17.70
CA GLY A 486 20.43 16.69 18.36
C GLY A 486 21.60 15.69 18.37
N LEU A 487 21.62 14.72 17.45
CA LEU A 487 22.71 13.75 17.32
C LEU A 487 24.00 14.42 16.84
N ALA A 488 25.15 14.00 17.37
CA ALA A 488 26.44 14.62 17.08
C ALA A 488 26.94 14.38 15.64
N SER A 489 26.73 13.17 15.10
CA SER A 489 27.21 12.80 13.76
C SER A 489 26.22 11.88 13.03
N PRO A 490 24.97 12.32 12.81
CA PRO A 490 23.86 11.47 12.38
C PRO A 490 24.07 10.79 11.03
N TYR A 491 24.92 11.35 10.16
CA TYR A 491 25.12 10.87 8.79
C TYR A 491 26.47 10.17 8.58
N LYS A 492 27.31 10.05 9.62
CA LYS A 492 28.68 9.53 9.47
C LYS A 492 28.67 8.11 8.94
N PHE A 493 27.88 7.23 9.57
CA PHE A 493 27.82 5.82 9.19
C PHE A 493 27.41 5.62 7.73
N ILE A 494 26.33 6.27 7.28
CA ILE A 494 25.85 6.11 5.92
C ILE A 494 26.82 6.70 4.89
N ASN A 495 27.43 7.86 5.17
CA ASN A 495 28.40 8.46 4.28
C ASN A 495 29.69 7.61 4.17
N ASP A 496 30.14 7.00 5.27
CA ASP A 496 31.28 6.06 5.25
C ASP A 496 30.99 4.82 4.38
N LYS A 497 29.72 4.41 4.26
CA LYS A 497 29.29 3.32 3.35
C LYS A 497 29.19 3.81 1.91
N ILE A 498 28.59 4.97 1.67
CA ILE A 498 28.43 5.57 0.33
C ILE A 498 29.78 5.86 -0.31
N LEU A 499 30.77 6.34 0.45
CA LEU A 499 32.12 6.63 -0.05
C LEU A 499 32.85 5.40 -0.63
N LYS A 500 32.41 4.19 -0.28
CA LYS A 500 32.97 2.93 -0.78
C LYS A 500 32.28 2.44 -2.06
N VAL A 501 31.28 3.16 -2.56
CA VAL A 501 30.54 2.82 -3.78
C VAL A 501 31.17 3.53 -4.98
N ASP A 502 31.61 2.76 -5.96
CA ASP A 502 32.16 3.23 -7.24
C ASP A 502 31.28 2.88 -8.45
N THR A 503 30.33 1.96 -8.28
CA THR A 503 29.51 1.39 -9.36
C THR A 503 28.46 2.33 -9.93
N ARG A 504 28.03 3.36 -9.18
CA ARG A 504 27.01 4.31 -9.62
C ARG A 504 27.13 5.66 -8.92
N PHE A 505 26.39 6.66 -9.41
CA PHE A 505 26.20 7.90 -8.69
C PHE A 505 25.34 7.69 -7.44
N VAL A 506 25.80 8.26 -6.32
CA VAL A 506 25.10 8.31 -5.02
C VAL A 506 25.40 9.68 -4.39
N PRO A 507 24.40 10.45 -3.94
CA PRO A 507 24.62 11.71 -3.26
C PRO A 507 25.17 11.47 -1.84
N SER A 508 25.93 12.44 -1.31
CA SER A 508 26.25 12.47 0.11
C SER A 508 25.03 12.93 0.92
N VAL A 509 24.88 12.37 2.13
CA VAL A 509 23.72 12.61 2.99
C VAL A 509 24.06 13.69 4.01
N GLY A 510 23.16 14.66 4.16
CA GLY A 510 23.23 15.70 5.19
C GLY A 510 24.23 16.82 4.92
N ASP A 511 24.75 16.92 3.69
CA ASP A 511 25.52 18.07 3.25
C ASP A 511 24.65 19.15 2.59
N ASP A 512 25.28 20.28 2.28
CA ASP A 512 24.61 21.42 1.67
C ASP A 512 24.69 21.46 0.14
N LYS A 513 25.21 20.40 -0.50
CA LYS A 513 25.43 20.39 -1.95
C LYS A 513 24.11 20.51 -2.70
N GLU A 514 24.16 21.31 -3.77
CA GLU A 514 23.11 21.34 -4.79
C GLU A 514 23.44 20.34 -5.90
N TYR A 515 22.39 19.74 -6.46
CA TYR A 515 22.46 18.73 -7.51
C TYR A 515 21.70 19.25 -8.73
N THR A 516 22.43 19.59 -9.79
CA THR A 516 21.87 20.08 -11.05
C THR A 516 21.77 18.93 -12.04
N PHE A 517 20.55 18.51 -12.33
CA PHE A 517 20.23 17.50 -13.32
C PHE A 517 20.01 18.15 -14.68
N VAL A 518 20.73 17.67 -15.70
CA VAL A 518 20.61 18.17 -17.07
C VAL A 518 20.15 17.03 -17.96
N PHE A 519 18.93 17.15 -18.49
CA PHE A 519 18.36 16.20 -19.44
C PHE A 519 18.82 16.54 -20.86
N SER A 520 19.08 15.51 -21.67
CA SER A 520 19.11 15.65 -23.13
C SER A 520 17.89 14.94 -23.69
N ILE A 521 17.06 15.68 -24.43
CA ILE A 521 15.80 15.19 -24.98
C ILE A 521 15.86 15.31 -26.51
N ASP A 522 15.49 14.24 -27.21
CA ASP A 522 15.46 14.22 -28.67
C ASP A 522 14.24 14.95 -29.26
N ARG A 523 14.14 14.96 -30.59
CA ARG A 523 13.06 15.64 -31.32
C ARG A 523 11.68 14.99 -31.10
N ASP A 524 11.65 13.73 -30.67
CA ASP A 524 10.43 12.99 -30.38
C ASP A 524 10.02 13.11 -28.90
N GLY A 525 10.72 13.93 -28.11
CA GLY A 525 10.45 14.15 -26.70
C GLY A 525 11.01 13.06 -25.78
N LYS A 526 11.91 12.19 -26.27
CA LYS A 526 12.48 11.11 -25.46
C LYS A 526 13.80 11.51 -24.81
N THR A 527 13.97 11.11 -23.55
CA THR A 527 15.24 11.28 -22.83
C THR A 527 16.32 10.37 -23.43
N THR A 528 17.44 10.96 -23.86
CA THR A 528 18.60 10.23 -24.41
C THR A 528 19.81 10.22 -23.48
N ASN A 529 19.92 11.21 -22.59
CA ASN A 529 21.03 11.34 -21.64
C ASN A 529 20.56 12.07 -20.37
N LEU A 530 21.18 11.76 -19.24
CA LEU A 530 21.00 12.46 -17.98
C LEU A 530 22.36 12.70 -17.32
N GLN A 531 22.65 13.94 -16.98
CA GLN A 531 23.83 14.33 -16.21
C GLN A 531 23.44 14.91 -14.85
N CYS A 532 24.30 14.75 -13.85
CA CYS A 532 24.19 15.44 -12.57
C CYS A 532 25.51 16.11 -12.21
N ASN A 533 25.50 17.43 -12.01
CA ASN A 533 26.70 18.25 -11.76
C ASN A 533 27.82 18.00 -12.80
N GLY A 534 27.45 17.80 -14.07
CA GLY A 534 28.37 17.53 -15.19
C GLY A 534 28.87 16.09 -15.30
N ARG A 535 28.48 15.18 -14.40
CA ARG A 535 28.76 13.74 -14.50
C ARG A 535 27.63 13.04 -15.26
N ASP A 536 27.96 12.24 -16.26
CA ASP A 536 26.98 11.36 -16.92
C ASP A 536 26.53 10.25 -15.95
N ILE A 537 25.22 10.18 -15.73
CA ILE A 537 24.56 9.20 -14.85
C ILE A 537 23.50 8.38 -15.60
N SER A 538 23.51 8.42 -16.93
CA SER A 538 22.53 7.77 -17.80
C SER A 538 22.42 6.26 -17.59
N SER A 539 23.52 5.60 -17.20
CA SER A 539 23.51 4.17 -16.88
C SER A 539 22.60 3.81 -15.70
N THR A 540 22.30 4.78 -14.82
CA THR A 540 21.45 4.61 -13.64
C THR A 540 20.00 5.00 -13.89
N PHE A 541 19.65 5.49 -15.09
CA PHE A 541 18.34 6.08 -15.40
C PHE A 541 17.68 5.40 -16.59
N LYS A 542 17.62 4.07 -16.55
CA LYS A 542 17.17 3.23 -17.66
C LYS A 542 15.97 2.38 -17.29
N ARG A 543 15.06 2.18 -18.25
CA ARG A 543 13.92 1.24 -18.15
C ARG A 543 13.59 0.63 -19.51
N SER A 544 12.88 -0.49 -19.50
CA SER A 544 12.30 -1.09 -20.69
C SER A 544 11.29 -0.15 -21.36
N TRP A 545 10.87 -0.46 -22.58
CA TRP A 545 10.04 0.36 -23.48
C TRP A 545 9.12 1.44 -22.86
N ARG A 546 9.30 2.72 -23.26
CA ARG A 546 8.37 3.87 -23.07
C ARG A 546 7.81 4.12 -21.66
N PHE A 547 8.52 3.78 -20.59
CA PHE A 547 8.09 4.22 -19.27
C PHE A 547 8.25 5.74 -19.10
N GLN A 548 7.15 6.39 -18.73
CA GLN A 548 7.16 7.74 -18.19
C GLN A 548 7.88 7.73 -16.83
N PHE A 549 8.80 8.69 -16.64
CA PHE A 549 9.43 8.94 -15.36
C PHE A 549 8.59 9.88 -14.52
N ALA A 550 8.28 11.07 -15.05
CA ALA A 550 7.55 12.11 -14.33
C ALA A 550 6.95 13.13 -15.30
N ASP A 551 5.87 13.79 -14.88
CA ASP A 551 5.46 15.04 -15.48
C ASP A 551 6.48 16.14 -15.15
N LYS A 552 6.61 17.12 -16.04
CA LYS A 552 7.56 18.23 -15.89
C LYS A 552 7.34 19.02 -14.61
N GLU A 553 6.09 19.17 -14.18
CA GLU A 553 5.76 19.88 -12.94
C GLU A 553 6.24 19.12 -11.68
N ASP A 554 6.30 17.79 -11.74
CA ASP A 554 6.64 16.92 -10.62
C ASP A 554 8.09 16.39 -10.65
N ILE A 555 8.89 16.80 -11.65
CA ILE A 555 10.22 16.25 -11.93
C ILE A 555 11.18 16.31 -10.72
N ASN A 556 11.15 17.41 -9.96
CA ASN A 556 11.99 17.54 -8.76
C ASN A 556 11.60 16.53 -7.67
N GLY A 557 10.31 16.24 -7.52
CA GLY A 557 9.83 15.23 -6.59
C GLY A 557 10.24 13.82 -7.02
N ALA A 558 10.12 13.54 -8.33
CA ALA A 558 10.54 12.25 -8.87
C ALA A 558 12.05 12.01 -8.73
N LEU A 559 12.89 13.02 -9.05
CA LEU A 559 14.34 12.93 -8.87
C LEU A 559 14.74 12.81 -7.39
N ALA A 560 14.04 13.48 -6.48
CA ALA A 560 14.27 13.38 -5.04
C ALA A 560 14.09 11.95 -4.54
N SER A 561 12.98 11.31 -4.91
CA SER A 561 12.69 9.91 -4.56
C SER A 561 13.61 8.93 -5.28
N TYR A 562 14.02 9.22 -6.52
CA TYR A 562 14.86 8.32 -7.31
C TYR A 562 16.31 8.26 -6.80
N TYR A 563 16.89 9.42 -6.47
CA TYR A 563 18.30 9.55 -6.10
C TYR A 563 18.55 9.79 -4.60
N GLY A 564 17.51 9.89 -3.76
CA GLY A 564 17.69 10.12 -2.32
C GLY A 564 18.29 11.49 -2.04
N ILE A 565 17.68 12.53 -2.61
CA ILE A 565 18.11 13.93 -2.48
C ILE A 565 16.93 14.75 -1.98
N LEU A 566 17.19 15.74 -1.12
CA LEU A 566 16.15 16.69 -0.71
C LEU A 566 15.65 17.49 -1.91
N LYS A 567 14.32 17.55 -2.11
CA LYS A 567 13.70 18.24 -3.25
C LYS A 567 14.21 19.67 -3.45
N LYS A 568 14.43 20.40 -2.35
CA LYS A 568 14.95 21.78 -2.34
C LYS A 568 16.41 21.93 -2.83
N LYS A 569 17.17 20.84 -2.91
CA LYS A 569 18.57 20.82 -3.37
C LYS A 569 18.69 20.42 -4.85
N ILE A 570 17.57 20.17 -5.53
CA ILE A 570 17.53 19.74 -6.92
C ILE A 570 17.28 20.94 -7.83
N LYS A 571 18.12 21.08 -8.85
CA LYS A 571 17.91 21.97 -10.00
C LYS A 571 17.78 21.10 -11.24
N VAL A 572 16.92 21.49 -12.17
CA VAL A 572 16.66 20.74 -13.41
C VAL A 572 16.82 21.68 -14.59
N ASP A 573 17.52 21.22 -15.63
CA ASP A 573 17.73 21.93 -16.89
C ASP A 573 17.69 20.93 -18.07
N GLY A 574 17.68 21.45 -19.30
CA GLY A 574 17.73 20.65 -20.53
C GLY A 574 16.41 20.02 -20.95
N ILE A 575 15.29 20.41 -20.32
CA ILE A 575 13.93 19.99 -20.70
C ILE A 575 13.30 21.09 -21.57
N PRO A 576 13.00 20.83 -22.85
CA PRO A 576 12.34 21.80 -23.72
C PRO A 576 10.98 22.27 -23.20
N GLU A 577 10.50 23.43 -23.65
CA GLU A 577 9.20 23.97 -23.24
C GLU A 577 8.03 23.07 -23.66
N ASN A 578 8.12 22.45 -24.84
CA ASN A 578 7.08 21.60 -25.43
C ASN A 578 7.07 20.15 -24.92
N VAL A 579 7.85 19.85 -23.87
CA VAL A 579 7.91 18.51 -23.27
C VAL A 579 7.25 18.57 -21.91
N ASP A 580 6.04 18.04 -21.83
CA ASP A 580 5.26 17.98 -20.58
C ASP A 580 5.56 16.72 -19.77
N VAL A 581 6.07 15.68 -20.42
CA VAL A 581 6.34 14.36 -19.83
C VAL A 581 7.78 13.95 -20.09
N ILE A 582 8.50 13.59 -19.02
CA ILE A 582 9.87 13.09 -19.08
C ILE A 582 9.82 11.56 -19.04
N THR A 583 10.49 10.89 -19.97
CA THR A 583 10.61 9.43 -20.00
C THR A 583 11.94 8.96 -19.42
N TYR A 584 12.02 7.69 -19.03
CA TYR A 584 13.32 7.03 -18.82
C TYR A 584 14.10 6.91 -20.14
N ILE A 585 15.41 6.67 -20.03
CA ILE A 585 16.22 6.26 -21.17
C ILE A 585 15.83 4.82 -21.53
N GLU A 586 15.43 4.60 -22.78
CA GLU A 586 15.01 3.28 -23.25
C GLU A 586 16.19 2.31 -23.25
N GLU A 587 16.06 1.19 -22.53
CA GLU A 587 16.95 0.06 -22.67
C GLU A 587 16.60 -0.75 -23.93
N PRO A 588 17.60 -1.08 -24.78
CA PRO A 588 17.37 -1.99 -25.89
C PRO A 588 16.86 -3.32 -25.33
N ILE A 589 15.69 -3.77 -25.79
CA ILE A 589 15.22 -5.11 -25.48
C ILE A 589 16.07 -6.06 -26.32
N GLU A 590 16.97 -6.82 -25.67
CA GLU A 590 17.39 -8.11 -26.24
C GLU A 590 16.18 -9.02 -26.19
N LEU A 591 15.40 -9.04 -27.27
CA LEU A 591 14.35 -10.02 -27.43
C LEU A 591 15.03 -11.39 -27.50
N PRO A 592 14.71 -12.33 -26.59
CA PRO A 592 15.23 -13.68 -26.68
C PRO A 592 14.50 -14.35 -27.84
N PHE A 593 15.06 -14.21 -29.03
CA PHE A 593 14.69 -15.00 -30.20
C PHE A 593 15.58 -16.22 -30.28
#